data_AF-A0A9J7ACJ8-F1
#
_entry.id   AF-A0A9J7ACJ8-F1
#
_cell.length_a   1.000
_cell.length_b   1.000
_cell.length_c   1.000
_cell.angle_alpha   90.00
_cell.angle_beta   90.00
_cell.angle_gamma   90.00
#
_symmetry.space_group_name_H-M   'P 1'
#
loop_
_entity.id
_entity.type
_entity.pdbx_description
1 polymer ?
#
loop_
_entity_poly.entity_id
_entity_poly.type
_entity_poly.pdbx_seq_one_letter_code
_entity_poly.pdbx_strand_id
1 'polypeptide(L)'
;MNKLWGMFTIAALVAGCDQSNQETSRQPNPAAVYCEKQGGQYDFDSGQCTLANGEVVDAWDYYRETLEKKVGLPNPAAVYCEAQGQYNTQSGECTLEDGSVVDAWEWFREQHKSK
;
A
#
# COMPACT_ATOMS: atom_id res chain seq x y z
N MET A 1 -4.65 8.77 -77.66
CA MET A 1 -6.06 9.10 -77.34
C MET A 1 -6.44 8.39 -76.05
N ASN A 2 -6.78 9.17 -75.01
CA ASN A 2 -7.72 8.84 -73.92
C ASN A 2 -7.27 7.76 -72.89
N LYS A 3 -7.32 7.95 -71.57
CA LYS A 3 -7.90 8.99 -70.69
C LYS A 3 -7.24 8.85 -69.30
N LEU A 4 -6.92 9.99 -68.67
CA LEU A 4 -6.76 10.13 -67.22
C LEU A 4 -8.07 9.69 -66.55
N TRP A 5 -8.00 8.86 -65.50
CA TRP A 5 -9.04 8.84 -64.48
C TRP A 5 -8.41 8.73 -63.10
N GLY A 6 -8.52 9.83 -62.36
CA GLY A 6 -7.97 10.00 -61.03
C GLY A 6 -8.62 9.05 -60.05
N MET A 7 -7.80 8.33 -59.29
CA MET A 7 -8.25 7.64 -58.09
C MET A 7 -8.33 8.66 -56.96
N PHE A 8 -9.54 9.10 -56.66
CA PHE A 8 -9.85 9.82 -55.42
C PHE A 8 -9.79 8.81 -54.27
N THR A 9 -8.71 8.83 -53.49
CA THR A 9 -8.57 8.01 -52.28
C THR A 9 -9.23 8.74 -51.12
N ILE A 10 -10.42 8.28 -50.74
CA ILE A 10 -11.13 8.76 -49.54
C ILE A 10 -10.38 8.21 -48.33
N ALA A 11 -9.70 9.08 -47.59
CA ALA A 11 -9.11 8.75 -46.29
C ALA A 11 -10.23 8.64 -45.25
N ALA A 12 -10.66 7.41 -44.94
CA ALA A 12 -11.60 7.13 -43.86
C ALA A 12 -10.88 7.28 -42.51
N LEU A 13 -11.18 8.38 -41.80
CA LEU A 13 -10.77 8.58 -40.42
C LEU A 13 -11.58 7.63 -39.53
N VAL A 14 -10.97 6.51 -39.14
CA VAL A 14 -11.49 5.64 -38.08
C VAL A 14 -11.33 6.37 -36.75
N ALA A 15 -12.43 6.87 -36.21
CA ALA A 15 -12.51 7.32 -34.83
C ALA A 15 -12.41 6.09 -33.92
N GLY A 16 -11.20 5.76 -33.47
CA GLY A 16 -10.98 4.77 -32.42
C GLY A 16 -11.58 5.30 -31.12
N CYS A 17 -12.65 4.68 -30.66
CA CYS A 17 -13.09 4.85 -29.27
C CYS A 17 -12.10 4.09 -28.39
N ASP A 18 -11.28 4.83 -27.64
CA ASP A 18 -10.47 4.27 -26.57
C ASP A 18 -11.41 3.81 -25.46
N GLN A 19 -11.72 2.50 -25.43
CA GLN A 19 -12.33 1.90 -24.24
C GLN A 19 -11.25 1.89 -23.16
N SER A 20 -11.19 2.97 -22.39
CA SER A 20 -10.44 2.98 -21.14
C SER A 20 -11.01 1.85 -20.27
N ASN A 21 -10.31 0.72 -20.26
CA ASN A 21 -10.64 -0.40 -19.41
C ASN A 21 -10.44 0.08 -17.97
N GLN A 22 -11.53 0.49 -17.33
CA GLN A 22 -11.51 0.81 -15.91
C GLN A 22 -11.31 -0.51 -15.17
N GLU A 23 -10.05 -0.83 -14.91
CA GLU A 23 -9.68 -1.85 -13.96
C GLU A 23 -10.20 -1.39 -12.60
N THR A 24 -11.45 -1.77 -12.28
CA THR A 24 -11.97 -1.64 -10.94
C THR A 24 -10.99 -2.40 -10.06
N SER A 25 -10.25 -1.71 -9.20
CA SER A 25 -9.32 -2.34 -8.26
C SER A 25 -10.11 -3.34 -7.43
N ARG A 26 -10.10 -4.61 -7.82
CA ARG A 26 -10.69 -5.72 -7.05
C ARG A 26 -9.75 -6.08 -5.91
N GLN A 27 -9.42 -5.09 -5.09
CA GLN A 27 -8.76 -5.38 -3.82
C GLN A 27 -9.82 -6.03 -2.92
N PRO A 28 -9.55 -7.24 -2.39
CA PRO A 28 -10.49 -7.89 -1.49
C PRO A 28 -10.61 -7.08 -0.20
N ASN A 29 -11.78 -7.14 0.45
CA ASN A 29 -11.97 -6.50 1.74
C ASN A 29 -10.95 -7.06 2.75
N PRO A 30 -10.03 -6.23 3.29
CA PRO A 30 -8.97 -6.71 4.16
C PRO A 30 -9.50 -7.33 5.46
N ALA A 31 -10.62 -6.86 5.99
CA ALA A 31 -11.26 -7.44 7.17
C ALA A 31 -11.82 -8.85 6.88
N ALA A 32 -12.44 -9.04 5.71
CA ALA A 32 -12.94 -10.34 5.28
C ALA A 32 -11.79 -11.34 5.07
N VAL A 33 -10.74 -10.92 4.35
CA VAL A 33 -9.54 -11.74 4.14
C VAL A 33 -8.88 -12.09 5.47
N TYR A 34 -8.82 -11.15 6.40
CA TYR A 34 -8.27 -11.40 7.72
C TYR A 34 -9.11 -12.42 8.49
N CYS A 35 -10.44 -12.26 8.53
CA CYS A 35 -11.36 -13.21 9.14
C CYS A 35 -11.13 -14.65 8.64
N GLU A 36 -11.12 -14.84 7.31
CA GLU A 36 -10.89 -16.15 6.68
C GLU A 36 -9.51 -16.72 7.01
N LYS A 37 -8.48 -15.86 7.03
CA LYS A 37 -7.11 -16.26 7.38
C LYS A 37 -6.98 -16.75 8.82
N GLN A 38 -7.79 -16.23 9.75
CA GLN A 38 -7.86 -16.72 11.13
C GLN A 38 -8.73 -17.98 11.27
N GLY A 39 -9.25 -18.52 10.17
CA GLY A 39 -10.12 -19.70 10.15
C GLY A 39 -11.59 -19.39 10.45
N GLY A 40 -11.98 -18.12 10.39
CA GLY A 40 -13.36 -17.68 10.55
C GLY A 40 -14.16 -17.66 9.24
N GLN A 41 -15.46 -17.37 9.36
CA GLN A 41 -16.38 -17.15 8.23
C GLN A 41 -16.89 -15.70 8.27
N TYR A 42 -16.67 -14.97 7.18
CA TYR A 42 -17.13 -13.58 7.05
C TYR A 42 -18.55 -13.53 6.48
N ASP A 43 -19.42 -12.75 7.12
CA ASP A 43 -20.77 -12.45 6.65
C ASP A 43 -20.78 -11.12 5.88
N PHE A 44 -21.12 -11.20 4.59
CA PHE A 44 -21.17 -10.04 3.70
C PHE A 44 -22.30 -9.07 4.00
N ASP A 45 -23.38 -9.53 4.63
CA ASP A 45 -24.55 -8.70 4.93
C ASP A 45 -24.35 -7.90 6.23
N SER A 46 -23.79 -8.55 7.26
CA SER A 46 -23.61 -7.95 8.58
C SER A 46 -22.22 -7.35 8.82
N GLY A 47 -21.20 -7.76 8.05
CA GLY A 47 -19.81 -7.39 8.31
C GLY A 47 -19.18 -8.11 9.50
N GLN A 48 -19.82 -9.17 9.99
CA GLN A 48 -19.34 -9.96 11.13
C GLN A 48 -18.38 -11.08 10.70
N CYS A 49 -17.51 -11.48 11.62
CA CYS A 49 -16.66 -12.65 11.50
C CYS A 49 -17.08 -13.69 12.54
N THR A 50 -17.49 -14.87 12.09
CA THR A 50 -17.68 -16.04 12.97
C THR A 50 -16.35 -16.78 13.10
N LEU A 51 -15.73 -16.73 14.26
CA LEU A 51 -14.45 -17.37 14.56
C LEU A 51 -14.57 -18.90 14.66
N ALA A 52 -13.45 -19.62 14.61
CA ALA A 52 -13.43 -21.09 14.65
C ALA A 52 -14.00 -21.70 15.95
N ASN A 53 -14.03 -20.93 17.04
CA ASN A 53 -14.67 -21.30 18.31
C ASN A 53 -16.20 -21.03 18.33
N GLY A 54 -16.76 -20.49 17.25
CA GLY A 54 -18.17 -20.10 17.13
C GLY A 54 -18.50 -18.70 17.65
N GLU A 55 -17.53 -17.95 18.16
CA GLU A 55 -17.69 -16.56 18.59
C GLU A 55 -17.92 -15.64 17.38
N VAL A 56 -18.77 -14.63 17.53
CA VAL A 56 -19.10 -13.68 16.46
C VAL A 56 -18.61 -12.29 16.87
N VAL A 57 -17.72 -11.72 16.05
CA VAL A 57 -17.09 -10.42 16.28
C VAL A 57 -17.29 -9.49 15.09
N ASP A 58 -17.16 -8.18 15.29
CA ASP A 58 -17.04 -7.24 14.18
C ASP A 58 -15.73 -7.47 13.43
N ALA A 59 -15.79 -7.70 12.10
CA ALA A 59 -14.61 -8.08 11.34
C ALA A 59 -13.58 -6.95 11.21
N TRP A 60 -14.03 -5.70 11.21
CA TRP A 60 -13.17 -4.54 11.08
C TRP A 60 -12.44 -4.23 12.39
N ASP A 61 -13.12 -4.34 13.52
CA ASP A 61 -12.50 -4.25 14.85
C ASP A 61 -11.47 -5.36 15.02
N TYR A 62 -11.82 -6.60 14.69
CA TYR A 62 -10.90 -7.73 14.78
C TYR A 62 -9.65 -7.57 13.89
N TYR A 63 -9.83 -7.02 12.69
CA TYR A 63 -8.71 -6.67 11.82
C TYR A 63 -7.83 -5.55 12.40
N ARG A 64 -8.44 -4.50 12.95
CA ARG A 64 -7.72 -3.34 13.51
C ARG A 64 -6.97 -3.65 14.79
N GLU A 65 -7.47 -4.52 15.66
CA GLU A 65 -6.73 -4.97 16.85
C GLU A 65 -5.35 -5.55 16.50
N THR A 66 -5.23 -6.16 15.33
CA THR A 66 -3.94 -6.67 14.82
C THR A 66 -3.00 -5.55 14.38
N LEU A 67 -3.54 -4.45 13.87
CA LEU A 67 -2.76 -3.26 13.53
C LEU A 67 -2.38 -2.46 14.78
N GLU A 68 -3.26 -2.39 15.77
CA GLU A 68 -2.99 -1.75 17.05
C GLU A 68 -1.79 -2.37 17.77
N LYS A 69 -1.61 -3.70 17.68
CA LYS A 69 -0.39 -4.37 18.17
C LYS A 69 0.91 -3.87 17.51
N LYS A 70 0.83 -3.24 16.34
CA LYS A 70 1.98 -2.65 15.64
C LYS A 70 2.12 -1.16 15.94
N VAL A 71 1.05 -0.48 16.32
CA VAL A 71 1.07 0.91 16.78
C VAL A 71 1.68 0.93 18.18
N GLY A 72 2.76 1.68 18.37
CA GLY A 72 3.53 1.72 19.62
C GLY A 72 4.78 0.85 19.63
N LEU A 73 5.04 0.05 18.57
CA LEU A 73 6.40 -0.44 18.34
C LEU A 73 7.27 0.77 17.97
N PRO A 74 8.43 0.95 18.63
CA PRO A 74 9.27 2.11 18.35
C PRO A 74 9.87 1.98 16.95
N ASN A 75 9.96 3.10 16.23
CA ASN A 75 10.61 3.16 14.93
C ASN A 75 12.10 2.80 15.09
N PRO A 76 12.61 1.70 14.52
CA PRO A 76 14.00 1.28 14.72
C PRO A 76 15.03 2.33 14.31
N ALA A 77 14.78 3.07 13.22
CA ALA A 77 15.66 4.15 12.78
C ALA A 77 15.61 5.36 13.74
N ALA A 78 14.44 5.67 14.29
CA ALA A 78 14.30 6.72 15.30
C ALA A 78 15.04 6.34 16.59
N VAL A 79 14.84 5.12 17.09
CA VAL A 79 15.54 4.61 18.28
C VAL A 79 17.05 4.63 18.09
N TYR A 80 17.52 4.20 16.91
CA TYR A 80 18.93 4.22 16.59
C TYR A 80 19.49 5.64 16.51
N CYS A 81 18.71 6.58 15.97
CA CYS A 81 19.04 8.00 15.94
C CYS A 81 19.10 8.63 17.34
N GLU A 82 18.06 8.44 18.15
CA GLU A 82 17.93 9.03 19.49
C GLU A 82 19.03 8.56 20.44
N ALA A 83 19.67 7.42 20.16
CA ALA A 83 20.84 6.96 20.91
C ALA A 83 22.12 7.78 20.62
N GLN A 84 22.16 8.56 19.53
CA GLN A 84 23.36 9.22 19.01
C GLN A 84 23.09 10.67 18.54
N GLY A 85 21.88 11.18 18.76
CA GLY A 85 21.42 12.42 18.16
C GLY A 85 19.95 12.74 18.44
N GLN A 86 19.40 13.64 17.63
CA GLN A 86 18.00 14.09 17.71
C GLN A 86 17.24 13.69 16.46
N TYR A 87 16.17 12.91 16.63
CA TYR A 87 15.30 12.49 15.54
C TYR A 87 14.21 13.53 15.27
N ASN A 88 14.05 13.91 14.00
CA ASN A 88 12.93 14.74 13.56
C ASN A 88 11.78 13.86 13.08
N THR A 89 10.70 13.79 13.84
CA THR A 89 9.51 12.98 13.52
C THR A 89 8.76 13.45 12.27
N GLN A 90 8.99 14.68 11.81
CA GLN A 90 8.34 15.24 10.62
C GLN A 90 9.14 14.98 9.34
N SER A 91 10.47 15.13 9.39
CA SER A 91 11.33 14.93 8.20
C SER A 91 11.91 13.52 8.09
N GLY A 92 11.99 12.77 9.20
CA GLY A 92 12.69 11.49 9.22
C GLY A 92 14.22 11.61 9.27
N GLU A 93 14.73 12.82 9.49
CA GLU A 93 16.17 13.08 9.61
C GLU A 93 16.68 12.84 11.03
N CYS A 94 17.97 12.53 11.12
CA CYS A 94 18.73 12.44 12.36
C CYS A 94 19.79 13.53 12.39
N THR A 95 19.75 14.41 13.40
CA THR A 95 20.83 15.35 13.69
C THR A 95 21.79 14.73 14.70
N LEU A 96 23.01 14.39 14.28
CA LEU A 96 24.04 13.75 15.09
C LEU A 96 24.70 14.77 16.04
N GLU A 97 25.44 14.29 17.06
CA GLU A 97 26.12 15.14 18.05
C GLU A 97 27.13 16.11 17.45
N ASP A 98 27.73 15.77 16.30
CA ASP A 98 28.65 16.66 15.57
C ASP A 98 27.94 17.72 14.71
N GLY A 99 26.60 17.74 14.76
CA GLY A 99 25.74 18.65 14.01
C GLY A 99 25.44 18.21 12.57
N SER A 100 25.98 17.08 12.11
CA SER A 100 25.62 16.52 10.81
C SER A 100 24.18 16.01 10.78
N VAL A 101 23.57 16.05 9.59
CA VAL A 101 22.18 15.62 9.38
C VAL A 101 22.16 14.49 8.35
N VAL A 102 21.56 13.37 8.71
CA VAL A 102 21.44 12.17 7.85
C VAL A 102 20.00 11.69 7.77
N ASP A 103 19.63 10.99 6.68
CA ASP A 103 18.37 10.24 6.65
C ASP A 103 18.46 9.08 7.65
N ALA A 104 17.54 9.05 8.62
CA ALA A 104 17.63 8.10 9.74
C ALA A 104 17.52 6.64 9.25
N TRP A 105 16.73 6.39 8.21
CA TRP A 105 16.46 5.04 7.71
C TRP A 105 17.59 4.51 6.83
N GLU A 106 18.14 5.35 5.96
CA GLU A 106 19.33 5.04 5.17
C GLU A 106 20.49 4.73 6.10
N TRP A 107 20.75 5.63 7.06
CA TRP A 107 21.82 5.43 8.02
C TRP A 107 21.62 4.16 8.86
N PHE A 108 20.42 3.94 9.42
CA PHE A 108 20.12 2.71 10.16
C PHE A 108 20.43 1.46 9.32
N ARG A 109 19.98 1.41 8.06
CA ARG A 109 20.23 0.26 7.19
C ARG A 109 21.71 0.08 6.88
N GLU A 110 22.46 1.15 6.65
CA GLU A 110 23.90 1.07 6.42
C GLU A 110 24.66 0.44 7.59
N GLN A 111 24.32 0.84 8.81
CA GLN A 111 24.97 0.35 10.03
C GLN A 111 24.59 -1.11 10.35
N HIS A 112 23.46 -1.59 9.83
CA HIS A 112 22.94 -2.94 10.05
C HIS A 112 23.07 -3.86 8.82
N LYS A 113 23.89 -3.50 7.83
CA LYS A 113 24.26 -4.43 6.74
C LYS A 113 25.03 -5.60 7.35
N SER A 114 24.53 -6.82 7.16
CA SER A 114 25.30 -8.04 7.46
C SER A 114 26.60 -8.04 6.66
N LYS A 115 27.73 -8.20 7.36
CA LYS A 115 29.06 -8.32 6.76
C LYS A 115 29.22 -9.65 6.02
#